data_AF-A0A1R3GQC1-F1
#
_entry.id   AF-A0A1R3GQC1-F1
#
_cell.length_a   1.000
_cell.length_b   1.000
_cell.length_c   1.000
_cell.angle_alpha   90.00
_cell.angle_beta   90.00
_cell.angle_gamma   90.00
#
_symmetry.space_group_name_H-M   'P 1'
#
loop_
_entity.id
_entity.type
_entity.pdbx_description
1 polymer ?
#
loop_
_entity_poly.entity_id
_entity_poly.type
_entity_poly.pdbx_seq_one_letter_code
_entity_poly.pdbx_strand_id
1 'polypeptide(L)'
;MNCAYGLNKSMNEILSEDTPKEVDANQWKDLVKYWFTDEFKDKRKIGRESREHQKHTHTGGSKSFARKRDEFQVENGSSPGRIAFYEITHKKKDGSFMNEEIQELVQRAKNMMAEQSQVGEGSEQETTRLEDTVYTTVFGKDRPGRVRGLGLGPTPSSYYGSSSRSYTHQADVHAVKADLEDMKLRLEEERNDRMQLEARLQEEESKRIQLQDQVAKMMEFMSGVFPSAVFLNTNASTSKK
;
A
#
# COMPACT_ATOMS: atom_id res chain seq x y z
N MET A 1 24.39 6.37 -3.86
CA MET A 1 25.62 5.80 -4.44
C MET A 1 25.21 4.75 -5.46
N ASN A 2 25.19 5.12 -6.74
CA ASN A 2 25.23 4.13 -7.81
C ASN A 2 26.64 3.53 -7.74
N CYS A 3 26.76 2.24 -7.43
CA CYS A 3 28.04 1.55 -7.58
C CYS A 3 28.39 1.65 -9.07
N ALA A 4 29.39 2.47 -9.41
CA ALA A 4 29.85 2.66 -10.79
C ALA A 4 30.35 1.35 -11.41
N TYR A 5 30.66 0.35 -10.58
CA TYR A 5 30.93 -1.03 -10.95
C TYR A 5 29.63 -1.84 -10.96
N GLY A 6 28.69 -1.42 -11.81
CA GLY A 6 27.56 -2.26 -12.17
C GLY A 6 28.12 -3.49 -12.90
N LEU A 7 27.86 -4.68 -12.36
CA LEU A 7 28.20 -5.98 -12.95
C LEU A 7 27.41 -6.27 -14.24
N ASN A 8 27.47 -5.37 -15.22
CA ASN A 8 27.21 -5.70 -16.62
C ASN A 8 28.43 -6.37 -17.27
N LYS A 9 29.54 -6.42 -16.52
CA LYS A 9 30.84 -6.97 -16.92
C LYS A 9 31.16 -8.25 -16.16
N SER A 10 31.85 -9.17 -16.82
CA SER A 10 32.29 -10.42 -16.19
C SER A 10 33.47 -10.19 -15.23
N MET A 11 33.76 -11.14 -14.33
CA MET A 11 34.90 -11.03 -13.41
C MET A 11 36.21 -10.81 -14.18
N ASN A 12 36.42 -11.59 -15.24
CA ASN A 12 37.63 -11.52 -16.04
C ASN A 12 37.76 -10.19 -16.78
N GLU A 13 36.64 -9.61 -17.21
CA GLU A 13 36.61 -8.29 -17.86
C GLU A 13 37.04 -7.18 -16.88
N ILE A 14 36.53 -7.19 -15.65
CA ILE A 14 36.89 -6.20 -14.62
C ILE A 14 38.36 -6.36 -14.19
N LEU A 15 38.86 -7.60 -14.13
CA LEU A 15 40.27 -7.87 -13.84
C LEU A 15 41.21 -7.51 -15.00
N SER A 16 40.70 -7.39 -16.22
CA SER A 16 41.46 -6.98 -17.40
C SER A 16 41.55 -5.47 -17.59
N GLU A 17 40.73 -4.70 -16.87
CA GLU A 17 40.78 -3.24 -16.84
C GLU A 17 41.89 -2.75 -15.90
N ASP A 18 42.39 -1.53 -16.15
CA ASP A 18 43.39 -0.90 -15.29
C ASP A 18 42.89 -0.80 -13.85
N THR A 19 43.68 -1.30 -12.92
CA THR A 19 43.42 -1.13 -11.48
C THR A 19 43.39 0.37 -11.15
N PRO A 20 42.42 0.86 -10.36
CA PRO A 20 42.42 2.24 -9.90
C PRO A 20 43.76 2.61 -9.26
N LYS A 21 44.37 3.73 -9.67
CA LYS A 21 45.74 4.13 -9.26
C LYS A 21 45.96 4.23 -7.75
N GLU A 22 44.88 4.38 -6.99
CA GLU A 22 44.88 4.55 -5.53
C GLU A 22 44.75 3.22 -4.76
N VAL A 23 44.51 2.11 -5.47
CA VAL A 23 44.23 0.80 -4.88
C VAL A 23 45.32 -0.18 -5.27
N ASP A 24 45.83 -0.94 -4.29
CA ASP A 24 46.80 -2.00 -4.55
C ASP A 24 46.21 -3.06 -5.50
N ALA A 25 47.01 -3.50 -6.48
CA ALA A 25 46.55 -4.42 -7.53
C ALA A 25 46.11 -5.78 -7.00
N ASN A 26 46.72 -6.28 -5.92
CA ASN A 26 46.31 -7.54 -5.31
C ASN A 26 45.02 -7.36 -4.50
N GLN A 27 44.91 -6.26 -3.74
CA GLN A 27 43.67 -5.92 -3.03
C GLN A 27 42.48 -5.73 -3.98
N TRP A 28 42.69 -5.10 -5.13
CA TRP A 28 41.67 -4.96 -6.17
C TRP A 28 41.21 -6.31 -6.70
N LYS A 29 42.15 -7.21 -7.03
CA LYS A 29 41.83 -8.57 -7.49
C LYS A 29 41.01 -9.36 -6.46
N ASP A 30 41.39 -9.29 -5.19
CA ASP A 30 40.69 -9.99 -4.12
C ASP A 30 39.30 -9.40 -3.86
N LEU A 31 39.16 -8.08 -3.93
CA LEU A 31 37.86 -7.40 -3.84
C LEU A 31 36.93 -7.78 -4.99
N VAL A 32 37.45 -7.80 -6.22
CA VAL A 32 36.68 -8.22 -7.40
C VAL A 32 36.25 -9.68 -7.24
N LYS A 33 37.16 -10.59 -6.86
CA LYS A 33 36.78 -12.00 -6.59
C LYS A 33 35.68 -12.09 -5.53
N TYR A 34 35.80 -11.33 -4.45
CA TYR A 34 34.81 -11.27 -3.38
C TYR A 34 33.41 -10.86 -3.89
N TRP A 35 33.30 -9.85 -4.75
CA TRP A 35 32.01 -9.40 -5.28
C TRP A 35 31.26 -10.44 -6.12
N PHE A 36 31.96 -11.43 -6.68
CA PHE A 36 31.35 -12.50 -7.46
C PHE A 36 31.13 -13.79 -6.66
N THR A 37 31.50 -13.82 -5.38
CA THR A 37 31.09 -14.91 -4.47
C THR A 37 29.57 -14.93 -4.30
N ASP A 38 29.00 -16.10 -4.07
CA ASP A 38 27.55 -16.23 -3.90
C ASP A 38 27.07 -15.52 -2.63
N GLU A 39 27.87 -15.53 -1.56
CA GLU A 39 27.59 -14.76 -0.34
C GLU A 39 27.39 -13.26 -0.62
N PHE A 40 28.25 -12.66 -1.44
CA PHE A 40 28.13 -11.24 -1.79
C PHE A 40 26.93 -10.97 -2.71
N LYS A 41 26.66 -11.87 -3.67
CA LYS A 41 25.47 -11.78 -4.54
C LYS A 41 24.18 -11.82 -3.72
N ASP A 42 24.10 -12.68 -2.72
CA ASP A 42 22.95 -12.78 -1.82
C ASP A 42 22.78 -11.51 -1.00
N LYS A 43 23.86 -10.99 -0.38
CA LYS A 43 23.83 -9.69 0.32
C LYS A 43 23.38 -8.56 -0.60
N ARG A 44 23.84 -8.56 -1.86
CA ARG A 44 23.43 -7.57 -2.87
C ARG A 44 21.95 -7.69 -3.20
N LYS A 45 21.43 -8.91 -3.38
CA LYS A 45 20.01 -9.18 -3.66
C LYS A 45 19.15 -8.66 -2.51
N ILE A 46 19.45 -9.05 -1.28
CA ILE A 46 18.78 -8.58 -0.06
C ILE A 46 18.84 -7.05 0.04
N GLY A 47 20.00 -6.45 -0.23
CA GLY A 47 20.17 -5.00 -0.21
C GLY A 47 19.35 -4.28 -1.28
N ARG A 48 19.20 -4.86 -2.48
CA ARG A 48 18.36 -4.31 -3.54
C ARG A 48 16.89 -4.37 -3.17
N GLU A 49 16.41 -5.53 -2.72
CA GLU A 49 15.04 -5.72 -2.26
C GLU A 49 14.73 -4.77 -1.09
N SER A 50 15.65 -4.62 -0.14
CA SER A 50 15.49 -3.69 0.98
C SER A 50 15.38 -2.23 0.54
N ARG A 51 16.14 -1.81 -0.49
CA ARG A 51 16.08 -0.45 -1.05
C ARG A 51 14.78 -0.20 -1.79
N GLU A 52 14.26 -1.18 -2.49
CA GLU A 52 12.96 -1.10 -3.18
C GLU A 52 11.83 -0.82 -2.17
N HIS A 53 11.90 -1.40 -0.97
CA HIS A 53 10.96 -1.15 0.11
C HIS A 53 11.22 0.16 0.89
N GLN A 54 12.28 0.92 0.58
CA GLN A 54 12.62 2.18 1.26
C GLN A 54 11.86 3.37 0.65
N LYS A 55 10.54 3.43 0.89
CA LYS A 55 9.63 4.45 0.32
C LYS A 55 9.82 5.86 0.88
N HIS A 56 10.20 5.98 2.16
CA HIS A 56 10.30 7.27 2.86
C HIS A 56 11.75 7.61 3.16
N THR A 57 12.45 8.17 2.17
CA THR A 57 13.84 8.61 2.34
C THR A 57 13.89 10.04 2.88
N HIS A 58 14.66 10.25 3.94
CA HIS A 58 14.92 11.57 4.50
C HIS A 58 15.85 12.39 3.61
N THR A 59 15.66 13.71 3.60
CA THR A 59 16.41 14.70 2.81
C THR A 59 17.44 15.47 3.65
N GLY A 60 17.70 15.03 4.89
CA GLY A 60 18.61 15.68 5.82
C GLY A 60 20.10 15.60 5.50
N GLY A 61 20.49 14.80 4.49
CA GLY A 61 21.88 14.57 4.14
C GLY A 61 22.68 13.93 5.28
N SER A 62 23.98 14.23 5.35
CA SER A 62 24.88 13.68 6.38
C SER A 62 24.67 14.27 7.78
N LYS A 63 23.75 15.23 7.95
CA LYS A 63 23.48 15.87 9.23
C LYS A 63 22.63 14.95 10.11
N SER A 64 23.09 14.69 11.34
CA SER A 64 22.35 13.85 12.28
C SER A 64 21.02 14.48 12.68
N PHE A 65 20.05 13.65 13.06
CA PHE A 65 18.76 14.13 13.55
C PHE A 65 18.89 14.93 14.84
N ALA A 66 19.80 14.55 15.74
CA ALA A 66 20.09 15.30 16.96
C ALA A 66 20.53 16.73 16.64
N ARG A 67 21.46 16.90 15.70
CA ARG A 67 21.91 18.23 15.28
C ARG A 67 20.81 19.04 14.60
N LYS A 68 19.97 18.42 13.77
CA LYS A 68 18.82 19.12 13.17
C LYS A 68 17.80 19.60 14.22
N ARG A 69 17.58 18.84 15.30
CA ARG A 69 16.70 19.27 16.40
C ARG A 69 17.29 20.43 17.18
N ASP A 70 18.59 20.34 17.48
CA ASP A 70 19.32 21.40 18.18
C ASP A 70 19.28 22.71 17.39
N GLU A 71 19.58 22.67 16.09
CA GLU A 71 19.48 23.83 15.20
C GLU A 71 18.06 24.42 15.18
N PHE A 72 17.02 23.57 15.10
CA PHE A 72 15.63 24.02 15.17
C PHE A 72 15.28 24.64 16.53
N GLN A 73 15.74 24.05 17.62
CA GLN A 73 15.47 24.56 18.97
C GLN A 73 16.14 25.92 19.20
N VAL A 74 17.36 26.12 18.68
CA VAL A 74 18.06 27.40 18.72
C VAL A 74 17.33 28.47 17.91
N GLU A 75 16.77 28.11 16.75
CA GLU A 75 16.04 29.03 15.87
C GLU A 75 14.63 29.38 16.39
N ASN A 76 13.89 28.38 16.88
CA ASN A 76 12.48 28.51 17.24
C ASN A 76 12.22 28.65 18.74
N GLY A 77 13.24 28.51 19.58
CA GLY A 77 13.13 28.56 21.04
C GLY A 77 12.57 27.29 21.71
N SER A 78 12.04 26.35 20.91
CA SER A 78 11.44 25.09 21.39
C SER A 78 11.80 23.91 20.50
N SER A 79 11.92 22.72 21.09
CA SER A 79 12.18 21.49 20.33
C SER A 79 11.00 21.18 19.39
N PRO A 80 11.26 20.71 18.15
CA PRO A 80 10.18 20.36 17.24
C PRO A 80 9.47 19.09 17.74
N GLY A 81 8.14 19.11 17.64
CA GLY A 81 7.30 17.92 17.75
C GLY A 81 7.68 16.85 16.73
N ARG A 82 7.18 15.62 16.89
CA ARG A 82 7.52 14.50 15.99
C ARG A 82 7.00 14.69 14.57
N ILE A 83 5.79 15.23 14.41
CA ILE A 83 5.19 15.48 13.09
C ILE A 83 5.97 16.61 12.39
N ALA A 84 6.22 17.70 13.11
CA ALA A 84 7.00 18.82 12.60
C ALA A 84 8.44 18.40 12.23
N PHE A 85 9.09 17.60 13.08
CA PHE A 85 10.44 17.11 12.78
C PHE A 85 10.49 16.17 11.59
N TYR A 86 9.46 15.33 11.41
CA TYR A 86 9.35 14.49 10.23
C TYR A 86 9.26 15.33 8.96
N GLU A 87 8.45 16.40 8.96
CA GLU A 87 8.36 17.36 7.86
C GLU A 87 9.72 18.01 7.54
N ILE A 88 10.44 18.50 8.55
CA ILE A 88 11.77 19.12 8.41
C ILE A 88 12.81 18.15 7.82
N THR A 89 12.67 16.87 8.11
CA THR A 89 13.62 15.84 7.66
C THR A 89 13.27 15.23 6.31
N HIS A 90 12.06 15.46 5.78
CA HIS A 90 11.59 14.86 4.52
C HIS A 90 11.20 15.90 3.45
N LYS A 91 11.33 17.20 3.75
CA LYS A 91 11.26 18.28 2.76
C LYS A 91 12.62 18.54 2.11
N LYS A 92 12.61 18.79 0.80
CA LYS A 92 13.77 19.29 0.07
C LYS A 92 14.06 20.75 0.45
N LYS A 93 15.19 21.27 -0.05
CA LYS A 93 15.58 22.69 0.15
C LYS A 93 14.59 23.68 -0.48
N ASP A 94 13.85 23.26 -1.50
CA ASP A 94 12.79 24.04 -2.15
C ASP A 94 11.45 24.01 -1.39
N GLY A 95 11.37 23.27 -0.27
CA GLY A 95 10.16 23.09 0.53
C GLY A 95 9.21 21.99 0.05
N SER A 96 9.45 21.39 -1.11
CA SER A 96 8.65 20.29 -1.66
C SER A 96 8.99 18.95 -1.02
N PHE A 97 8.02 18.01 -1.02
CA PHE A 97 8.26 16.63 -0.61
C PHE A 97 8.89 15.82 -1.75
N MET A 98 9.58 14.74 -1.39
CA MET A 98 10.16 13.81 -2.37
C MET A 98 9.11 12.91 -3.03
N ASN A 99 8.01 12.62 -2.33
CA ASN A 99 6.95 11.70 -2.74
C ASN A 99 5.61 12.24 -2.22
N GLU A 100 4.56 12.14 -3.02
CA GLU A 100 3.18 12.50 -2.68
C GLU A 100 2.69 11.72 -1.45
N GLU A 101 3.05 10.45 -1.32
CA GLU A 101 2.71 9.62 -0.14
C GLU A 101 3.22 10.24 1.18
N ILE A 102 4.42 10.84 1.16
CA ILE A 102 4.99 11.52 2.35
C ILE A 102 4.18 12.78 2.66
N GLN A 103 3.79 13.53 1.63
CA GLN A 103 2.97 14.73 1.77
C GLN A 103 1.60 14.40 2.35
N GLU A 104 0.93 13.37 1.82
CA GLU A 104 -0.35 12.90 2.31
C GLU A 104 -0.28 12.44 3.78
N LEU A 105 0.77 11.70 4.17
CA LEU A 105 0.96 11.27 5.55
C LEU A 105 1.13 12.48 6.49
N VAL A 106 1.98 13.44 6.13
CA VAL A 106 2.18 14.65 6.95
C VAL A 106 0.89 15.47 7.04
N GLN A 107 0.15 15.61 5.93
CA GLN A 107 -1.10 16.36 5.91
C GLN A 107 -2.17 15.67 6.75
N ARG A 108 -2.30 14.34 6.64
CA ARG A 108 -3.21 13.53 7.46
C ARG A 108 -2.91 13.70 8.95
N ALA A 109 -1.63 13.65 9.33
CA ALA A 109 -1.22 13.85 10.72
C ALA A 109 -1.54 15.27 11.22
N LYS A 110 -1.32 16.31 10.39
CA LYS A 110 -1.68 17.69 10.75
C LYS A 110 -3.20 17.88 10.90
N ASN A 111 -4.00 17.30 10.02
CA ASN A 111 -5.45 17.37 10.09
C ASN A 111 -5.97 16.70 11.37
N MET A 112 -5.48 15.48 11.68
CA MET A 112 -5.83 14.79 12.93
C MET A 112 -5.42 15.58 14.18
N MET A 113 -4.25 16.22 14.16
CA MET A 113 -3.83 17.10 15.26
C MET A 113 -4.78 18.30 15.41
N ALA A 114 -5.17 18.94 14.32
CA ALA A 114 -6.07 20.09 14.34
C ALA A 114 -7.46 19.71 14.87
N GLU A 115 -8.02 18.59 14.41
CA GLU A 115 -9.31 18.06 14.85
C GLU A 115 -9.33 17.75 16.36
N GLN A 116 -8.26 17.14 16.87
CA GLN A 116 -8.19 16.75 18.28
C GLN A 116 -7.85 17.93 19.21
N SER A 117 -7.15 18.96 18.69
CA SER A 117 -6.83 20.17 19.46
C SER A 117 -8.04 21.08 19.70
N GLN A 118 -9.10 20.96 18.90
CA GLN A 118 -10.35 21.71 19.12
C GLN A 118 -11.15 21.22 20.34
N VAL A 119 -10.78 20.08 20.94
CA VAL A 119 -11.51 19.46 22.04
C VAL A 119 -11.04 19.94 23.43
N GLY A 120 -9.99 20.77 23.52
CA GLY A 120 -9.65 21.51 24.76
C GLY A 120 -8.21 22.05 24.82
N GLU A 121 -8.02 23.17 25.54
CA GLU A 121 -6.71 23.69 25.93
C GLU A 121 -6.06 22.76 26.98
N GLY A 122 -5.34 21.74 26.51
CA GLY A 122 -4.57 20.84 27.36
C GLY A 122 -3.20 21.41 27.74
N SER A 123 -2.59 20.85 28.78
CA SER A 123 -1.20 21.16 29.16
C SER A 123 -0.20 20.78 28.06
N GLU A 124 1.02 21.33 28.07
CA GLU A 124 2.09 20.97 27.11
C GLU A 124 2.41 19.45 27.08
N GLN A 125 2.18 18.77 28.20
CA GLN A 125 2.39 17.33 28.31
C GLN A 125 1.28 16.55 27.60
N GLU A 126 0.05 17.04 27.66
CA GLU A 126 -1.09 16.45 26.95
C GLU A 126 -0.97 16.68 25.44
N THR A 127 -0.53 17.86 25.01
CA THR A 127 -0.30 18.14 23.58
C THR A 127 0.80 17.26 22.99
N THR A 128 1.89 17.02 23.74
CA THR A 128 2.96 16.09 23.32
C THR A 128 2.45 14.66 23.22
N ARG A 129 1.67 14.19 24.21
CA ARG A 129 1.08 12.84 24.18
C ARG A 129 0.11 12.66 23.02
N LEU A 130 -0.69 13.69 22.73
CA LEU A 130 -1.60 13.72 21.60
C LEU A 130 -0.82 13.58 20.28
N GLU A 131 0.26 14.37 20.14
CA GLU A 131 1.12 14.30 18.97
C GLU A 131 1.73 12.91 18.78
N ASP A 132 2.18 12.27 19.86
CA ASP A 132 2.71 10.90 19.82
C ASP A 132 1.67 9.86 19.38
N THR A 133 0.43 10.02 19.85
CA THR A 133 -0.69 9.18 19.44
C THR A 133 -1.00 9.37 17.97
N VAL A 134 -1.16 10.62 17.51
CA VAL A 134 -1.44 10.92 16.09
C VAL A 134 -0.30 10.44 15.20
N TYR A 135 0.96 10.64 15.62
CA TYR A 135 2.11 10.16 14.88
C TYR A 135 2.07 8.64 14.73
N THR A 136 1.79 7.92 15.82
CA THR A 136 1.71 6.46 15.80
C THR A 136 0.54 5.94 14.97
N THR A 137 -0.60 6.65 15.01
CA THR A 137 -1.77 6.36 14.18
C THR A 137 -1.47 6.50 12.69
N VAL A 138 -0.75 7.54 12.28
CA VAL A 138 -0.50 7.83 10.86
C VAL A 138 0.70 7.07 10.31
N PHE A 139 1.81 7.02 11.05
CA PHE A 139 3.07 6.42 10.61
C PHE A 139 3.23 4.96 11.06
N GLY A 140 2.28 4.45 11.83
CA GLY A 140 2.30 3.13 12.43
C GLY A 140 3.18 3.03 13.68
N LYS A 141 3.12 1.84 14.27
CA LYS A 141 3.86 1.48 15.49
C LYS A 141 5.37 1.61 15.31
N ASP A 142 6.04 2.14 16.34
CA ASP A 142 7.49 2.16 16.42
C ASP A 142 8.08 0.75 16.45
N ARG A 143 9.28 0.58 15.88
CA ARG A 143 9.97 -0.70 15.88
C ARG A 143 10.54 -1.01 17.28
N PRO A 144 10.66 -2.29 17.65
CA PRO A 144 11.37 -2.67 18.87
C PRO A 144 12.78 -2.07 18.89
N GLY A 145 13.15 -1.47 20.02
CA GLY A 145 14.49 -0.90 20.23
C GLY A 145 14.74 0.48 19.63
N ARG A 146 13.81 1.09 18.88
CA ARG A 146 14.02 2.45 18.34
C ARG A 146 12.72 3.20 18.07
N VAL A 147 12.65 4.44 18.54
CA VAL A 147 11.57 5.39 18.21
C VAL A 147 11.83 6.06 16.86
N ARG A 148 10.85 6.02 15.95
CA ARG A 148 10.94 6.64 14.63
C ARG A 148 11.05 8.15 14.76
N GLY A 149 11.93 8.73 13.96
CA GLY A 149 12.17 10.18 13.91
C GLY A 149 13.13 10.71 14.97
N LEU A 150 13.43 9.99 16.05
CA LEU A 150 14.30 10.49 17.13
C LEU A 150 15.81 10.22 16.95
N GLY A 151 16.22 9.68 15.80
CA GLY A 151 17.64 9.38 15.55
C GLY A 151 18.08 8.05 16.15
N LEU A 152 19.34 7.93 16.54
CA LEU A 152 19.91 6.76 17.22
C LEU A 152 19.85 6.99 18.74
N GLY A 153 19.47 5.98 19.52
CA GLY A 153 19.47 6.03 20.99
C GLY A 153 18.10 5.80 21.61
N PRO A 154 17.10 6.67 21.38
CA PRO A 154 15.80 6.55 22.06
C PRO A 154 15.08 5.25 21.73
N THR A 155 14.87 4.43 22.76
CA THR A 155 14.02 3.25 22.70
C THR A 155 12.60 3.62 23.12
N PRO A 156 11.57 2.89 22.66
CA PRO A 156 10.19 3.13 23.10
C PRO A 156 10.05 3.14 24.63
N SER A 157 10.75 2.23 25.33
CA SER A 157 10.71 2.16 26.80
C SER A 157 11.33 3.39 27.46
N SER A 158 12.42 3.93 26.93
CA SER A 158 13.04 5.16 27.47
C SER A 158 12.26 6.43 27.13
N TYR A 159 11.59 6.45 25.98
CA TYR A 159 10.90 7.64 25.48
C TYR A 159 9.49 7.79 26.06
N TYR A 160 8.69 6.73 25.98
CA TYR A 160 7.32 6.72 26.50
C TYR A 160 7.24 6.29 27.97
N GLY A 161 8.34 5.79 28.54
CA GLY A 161 8.37 5.26 29.90
C GLY A 161 7.37 4.12 30.10
N SER A 162 6.65 4.16 31.22
CA SER A 162 5.58 3.22 31.58
C SER A 162 4.44 3.19 30.56
N SER A 163 4.24 4.26 29.78
CA SER A 163 3.19 4.36 28.77
C SER A 163 3.54 3.67 27.45
N SER A 164 4.75 3.15 27.28
CA SER A 164 5.17 2.43 26.06
C SER A 164 4.18 1.35 25.62
N ARG A 165 3.64 0.57 26.56
CA ARG A 165 2.63 -0.48 26.27
C ARG A 165 1.30 0.10 25.79
N SER A 166 0.89 1.26 26.32
CA SER A 166 -0.35 1.93 25.94
C SER A 166 -0.28 2.43 24.49
N TYR A 167 0.83 3.08 24.10
CA TYR A 167 1.03 3.52 22.71
C TYR A 167 1.04 2.35 21.73
N THR A 168 1.67 1.23 22.10
CA THR A 168 1.65 0.04 21.25
C THR A 168 0.24 -0.54 21.08
N HIS A 169 -0.56 -0.58 22.16
CA HIS A 169 -1.91 -1.11 22.12
C HIS A 169 -2.85 -0.20 21.32
N GLN A 170 -2.72 1.12 21.47
CA GLN A 170 -3.51 2.08 20.72
C GLN A 170 -3.22 2.03 19.21
N ALA A 171 -1.96 1.82 18.83
CA ALA A 171 -1.58 1.57 17.45
C ALA A 171 -2.27 0.32 16.88
N ASP A 172 -2.26 -0.77 17.64
CA ASP A 172 -2.85 -2.05 17.23
C ASP A 172 -4.38 -1.92 17.09
N VAL A 173 -5.06 -1.22 18.02
CA VAL A 173 -6.51 -0.92 17.94
C VAL A 173 -6.84 -0.08 16.70
N HIS A 174 -6.03 0.94 16.40
CA HIS A 174 -6.25 1.78 15.22
C HIS A 174 -6.08 0.98 13.93
N ALA A 175 -5.06 0.13 13.85
CA ALA A 175 -4.85 -0.75 12.70
C ALA A 175 -6.06 -1.67 12.46
N VAL A 176 -6.55 -2.34 13.51
CA VAL A 176 -7.75 -3.19 13.44
C VAL A 176 -8.99 -2.40 13.02
N LYS A 177 -9.15 -1.17 13.50
CA LYS A 177 -10.27 -0.32 13.11
C LYS A 177 -10.24 0.06 11.63
N ALA A 178 -9.06 0.40 11.10
CA ALA A 178 -8.89 0.70 9.69
C ALA A 178 -9.19 -0.52 8.80
N ASP A 179 -8.71 -1.70 9.18
CA ASP A 179 -9.01 -2.96 8.47
C ASP A 179 -10.51 -3.28 8.49
N LEU A 180 -11.19 -2.98 9.60
CA LEU A 180 -12.63 -3.18 9.74
C LEU A 180 -13.44 -2.21 8.85
N GLU A 181 -12.99 -0.96 8.71
CA GLU A 181 -13.60 0.01 7.79
C GLU A 181 -13.41 -0.39 6.32
N ASP A 182 -12.22 -0.87 5.93
CA ASP A 182 -11.96 -1.41 4.59
C ASP A 182 -12.83 -2.64 4.30
N MET A 183 -12.92 -3.57 5.25
CA MET A 183 -13.77 -4.76 5.10
C MET A 183 -15.25 -4.39 4.95
N LYS A 184 -15.74 -3.40 5.70
CA LYS A 184 -17.11 -2.89 5.55
C LYS A 184 -17.36 -2.32 4.16
N LEU A 185 -16.41 -1.56 3.62
CA LEU A 185 -16.53 -0.96 2.29
C LEU A 185 -16.61 -2.05 1.21
N ARG A 186 -15.77 -3.08 1.29
CA ARG A 186 -15.82 -4.23 0.37
C ARG A 186 -17.15 -5.01 0.45
N LEU A 187 -17.68 -5.20 1.65
CA LEU A 187 -18.98 -5.84 1.85
C LEU A 187 -20.13 -5.02 1.26
N GLU A 188 -20.05 -3.69 1.36
CA GLU A 188 -21.03 -2.77 0.78
C GLU A 188 -20.98 -2.81 -0.76
N GLU A 189 -19.79 -2.85 -1.35
CA GLU A 189 -19.58 -3.03 -2.79
C GLU A 189 -20.16 -4.36 -3.28
N GLU A 190 -19.82 -5.49 -2.62
CA GLU A 190 -20.34 -6.81 -2.99
C GLU A 190 -21.88 -6.85 -2.90
N ARG A 191 -22.45 -6.19 -1.88
CA ARG A 191 -23.91 -6.07 -1.73
C ARG A 191 -24.54 -5.31 -2.89
N ASN A 192 -23.91 -4.22 -3.32
CA ASN A 192 -24.39 -3.42 -4.45
C ASN A 192 -24.31 -4.21 -5.76
N ASP A 193 -23.22 -4.95 -5.98
CA ASP A 193 -23.05 -5.80 -7.17
C ASP A 193 -24.09 -6.93 -7.22
N ARG A 194 -24.34 -7.58 -6.07
CA ARG A 194 -25.37 -8.62 -5.95
C ARG A 194 -26.75 -8.08 -6.29
N MET A 195 -27.09 -6.89 -5.79
CA MET A 195 -28.37 -6.24 -6.08
C MET A 195 -28.53 -5.92 -7.57
N GLN A 196 -27.47 -5.44 -8.22
CA GLN A 196 -27.50 -5.16 -9.66
C GLN A 196 -27.64 -6.44 -10.50
N LEU A 197 -26.98 -7.53 -10.08
CA LEU A 197 -27.08 -8.82 -10.76
C LEU A 197 -28.50 -9.39 -10.65
N GLU A 198 -29.12 -9.32 -9.46
CA GLU A 198 -30.51 -9.76 -9.26
C GLU A 198 -31.50 -8.95 -10.11
N ALA A 199 -31.32 -7.62 -10.20
CA ALA A 199 -32.15 -6.79 -11.06
C ALA A 199 -32.04 -7.17 -12.55
N ARG A 200 -30.82 -7.46 -13.04
CA ARG A 200 -30.61 -7.94 -14.42
C ARG A 200 -31.25 -9.30 -14.67
N LEU A 201 -31.15 -10.22 -13.71
CA LEU A 201 -31.78 -11.53 -13.80
C LEU A 201 -33.30 -11.42 -13.90
N GLN A 202 -33.92 -10.56 -13.07
CA GLN A 202 -35.36 -10.30 -13.16
C GLN A 202 -35.77 -9.71 -14.51
N GLU A 203 -34.95 -8.81 -15.07
CA GLU A 203 -35.22 -8.23 -16.38
C GLU A 203 -35.17 -9.31 -17.49
N GLU A 204 -34.16 -10.18 -17.49
CA GLU A 204 -34.05 -11.29 -18.43
C GLU A 204 -35.19 -12.32 -18.27
N GLU A 205 -35.59 -12.63 -17.04
CA GLU A 205 -36.75 -13.48 -16.78
C GLU A 205 -38.04 -12.87 -17.34
N SER A 206 -38.25 -11.56 -17.15
CA SER A 206 -39.42 -10.86 -17.67
C SER A 206 -39.47 -10.88 -19.21
N LYS A 207 -38.32 -10.68 -19.87
CA LYS A 207 -38.19 -10.80 -21.33
C LYS A 207 -38.48 -12.23 -21.81
N ARG A 208 -37.97 -13.24 -21.09
CA ARG A 208 -38.19 -14.65 -21.42
C ARG A 208 -39.67 -15.01 -21.35
N ILE A 209 -40.38 -14.56 -20.31
CA ILE A 209 -41.82 -14.78 -20.15
C ILE A 209 -42.60 -14.10 -21.30
N GLN A 210 -42.27 -12.85 -21.64
CA GLN A 210 -42.90 -12.16 -22.76
C GLN A 210 -42.68 -12.87 -24.11
N LEU A 211 -41.46 -13.35 -24.37
CA LEU A 211 -41.16 -14.14 -25.56
C LEU A 211 -41.95 -15.45 -25.61
N GLN A 212 -42.09 -16.15 -24.48
CA GLN A 212 -42.90 -17.37 -24.41
C GLN A 212 -44.38 -17.08 -24.72
N ASP A 213 -44.95 -16.00 -24.20
CA ASP A 213 -46.32 -15.58 -24.49
C ASP A 213 -46.53 -15.23 -25.97
N GLN A 214 -45.56 -14.53 -26.59
CA GLN A 214 -45.59 -14.24 -28.02
C GLN A 214 -45.55 -15.52 -28.89
N VAL A 215 -44.68 -16.48 -28.54
CA VAL A 215 -44.61 -17.77 -29.25
C VAL A 215 -45.91 -18.56 -29.09
N ALA A 216 -46.50 -18.57 -27.89
CA ALA A 216 -47.78 -19.24 -27.64
C ALA A 216 -48.92 -18.66 -28.50
N LYS A 217 -49.03 -17.32 -28.56
CA LYS A 217 -50.00 -16.63 -29.45
C LYS A 217 -49.78 -16.96 -30.92
N MET A 218 -48.54 -17.05 -31.38
CA MET A 218 -48.23 -17.41 -32.76
C MET A 218 -48.59 -18.88 -33.08
N MET A 219 -48.35 -19.80 -32.14
CA MET A 219 -48.77 -21.21 -32.28
C MET A 219 -50.30 -21.35 -32.34
N GLU A 220 -51.02 -20.60 -31.49
CA GLU A 220 -52.48 -20.57 -31.50
C GLU A 220 -53.03 -20.04 -32.84
N PHE A 221 -52.47 -18.92 -33.34
CA PHE A 221 -52.81 -18.36 -34.65
C PHE A 221 -52.57 -19.35 -35.80
N MET A 222 -51.43 -20.05 -35.80
CA MET A 222 -51.12 -21.05 -36.84
C MET A 222 -52.06 -22.26 -36.81
N SER A 223 -52.52 -22.68 -35.61
CA SER A 223 -53.48 -23.78 -35.46
C SER A 223 -54.90 -23.43 -35.92
N GLY A 224 -55.26 -22.15 -35.94
CA GLY A 224 -56.55 -21.65 -36.45
C GLY A 224 -56.60 -21.38 -37.96
N VAL A 225 -55.44 -21.27 -38.63
CA VAL A 225 -55.35 -20.91 -40.07
C VAL A 225 -55.23 -22.14 -40.99
N PHE A 226 -54.86 -23.32 -40.48
CA PHE A 226 -54.86 -24.57 -41.26
C PHE A 226 -55.81 -25.62 -40.65
N PRO A 227 -57.04 -25.78 -41.19
CA PRO A 227 -57.89 -26.92 -40.86
C PRO A 227 -57.22 -28.21 -41.33
N SER A 228 -57.23 -29.23 -40.47
CA SER A 228 -56.81 -30.61 -40.76
C SER A 228 -57.08 -31.01 -42.21
N ALA A 229 -56.01 -31.22 -42.98
CA ALA A 229 -56.10 -31.91 -44.25
C ALA A 229 -56.64 -33.32 -43.99
N VAL A 230 -57.89 -33.53 -44.42
CA VAL A 230 -58.58 -34.81 -44.44
C VAL A 230 -57.73 -35.78 -45.25
N PHE A 231 -57.03 -36.70 -44.58
CA PHE A 231 -56.53 -37.92 -45.22
C PHE A 231 -57.75 -38.78 -45.56
N LEU A 232 -58.27 -38.63 -46.78
CA LEU A 232 -59.21 -39.57 -47.35
C LEU A 232 -58.49 -40.91 -47.54
N ASN A 233 -58.71 -41.82 -46.60
CA ASN A 233 -58.38 -43.23 -46.75
C ASN A 233 -59.46 -43.88 -47.63
N THR A 234 -59.21 -43.98 -48.94
CA THR A 234 -60.01 -44.79 -49.85
C THR A 234 -59.45 -46.21 -49.93
N ASN A 235 -60.19 -47.14 -49.32
CA ASN A 235 -60.47 -48.53 -49.71
C ASN A 235 -59.32 -49.35 -50.34
N ALA A 236 -58.81 -50.37 -49.64
CA ALA A 236 -59.37 -51.73 -49.53
C ALA A 236 -59.07 -52.65 -50.73
N SER A 237 -58.82 -53.93 -50.40
CA SER A 237 -58.62 -55.09 -51.29
C SER A 237 -57.27 -55.14 -52.02
N THR A 238 -56.51 -56.24 -52.09
CA THR A 238 -56.78 -57.67 -51.83
C THR A 238 -55.49 -58.47 -52.03
N SER A 239 -55.48 -59.73 -51.55
CA SER A 239 -54.77 -60.89 -52.13
C SER A 239 -53.30 -61.06 -51.74
N LYS A 240 -52.79 -62.23 -51.31
CA LYS A 240 -53.29 -63.59 -51.10
C LYS A 240 -52.21 -64.33 -50.27
N LYS A 241 -52.65 -65.41 -49.62
CA LYS A 241 -51.95 -66.65 -49.25
C LYS A 241 -50.44 -66.74 -49.48
#